data_AF-A0A8H7DHY0-F1
#
_entry.id   AF-A0A8H7DHY0-F1
#
_cell.length_a   1.000
_cell.length_b   1.000
_cell.length_c   1.000
_cell.angle_alpha   90.00
_cell.angle_beta   90.00
_cell.angle_gamma   90.00
#
_symmetry.space_group_name_H-M   'P 1'
#
loop_
_entity.id
_entity.type
_entity.pdbx_description
1 polymer ?
#
loop_
_entity_poly.entity_id
_entity_poly.type
_entity_poly.pdbx_seq_one_letter_code
_entity_poly.pdbx_strand_id
1 'polypeptide(L)'
;MYSASVLFFASAVCFVVCFVWQKLCKSPAPWLKQLDILGRPGKHKLPGRAVVCGGSIAGIITARICADHFEQVIIIDPEIEDPERPKTRILQYNAAHAFLSLFVEGARRLWSNFDAEMIAAGGRFNVADTQLHYSGIPLLNPYHDYSPGQFPRTLNMRRSLAQKVLYTRLLVSSNVTRLAGTVRGVRATEHRASIQSVTVRQPDGSHLSLDDVALVADCTGTTQAGLKWLKSAGFNVPQDIRSSYNANISYVTICFTVPPELGVRLPIPAALLNTAAVYAYFPHDDAQSPIVLLSNVDNNMMQLLFMDTYGHDLPRIAVEVLPFITGIRGCKKPIPSWFIEVIELLCEHGHPSFDAIKTPTQSFVRYHSLPTGDLRI
;
A
#
# COMPACT_ATOMS: atom_id res chain seq x y z
N MET A 1 9.12 19.15 -58.60
CA MET A 1 10.40 18.71 -58.00
C MET A 1 10.47 18.95 -56.47
N TYR A 2 9.35 19.19 -55.77
CA TYR A 2 9.30 19.51 -54.32
C TYR A 2 8.88 18.33 -53.40
N SER A 3 8.65 17.14 -53.95
CA SER A 3 8.03 16.03 -53.20
C SER A 3 9.02 15.29 -52.28
N ALA A 4 10.24 15.00 -52.76
CA ALA A 4 11.21 14.22 -52.00
C ALA A 4 11.79 14.96 -50.78
N SER A 5 12.01 16.28 -50.91
CA SER A 5 12.54 17.13 -49.83
C SER A 5 11.52 17.34 -48.70
N VAL A 6 10.22 17.46 -49.02
CA VAL A 6 9.15 17.54 -48.02
C VAL A 6 8.99 16.21 -47.29
N LEU A 7 9.03 15.08 -48.00
CA LEU A 7 8.98 13.73 -47.40
C LEU A 7 10.18 13.45 -46.50
N PHE A 8 11.39 13.87 -46.91
CA PHE A 8 12.59 13.75 -46.09
C PHE A 8 12.49 14.59 -44.81
N PHE A 9 12.05 15.85 -44.92
CA PHE A 9 11.88 16.73 -43.77
C PHE A 9 10.81 16.21 -42.79
N ALA A 10 9.65 15.76 -43.29
CA ALA A 10 8.60 15.18 -42.46
C ALA A 10 9.08 13.90 -41.74
N SER A 11 9.85 13.05 -42.43
CA SER A 11 10.43 11.84 -41.84
C SER A 11 11.46 12.16 -40.75
N ALA A 12 12.32 13.16 -40.99
CA ALA A 12 13.30 13.63 -40.02
C ALA A 12 12.63 14.23 -38.77
N VAL A 13 11.59 15.04 -38.94
CA VAL A 13 10.78 15.58 -37.82
C VAL A 13 10.12 14.45 -37.05
N CYS A 14 9.50 13.48 -37.73
CA CYS A 14 8.87 12.33 -37.07
C CYS A 14 9.90 11.50 -36.28
N PHE A 15 11.09 11.25 -36.85
CA PHE A 15 12.18 10.56 -36.16
C PHE A 15 12.64 11.33 -34.91
N VAL A 16 12.85 12.65 -35.02
CA VAL A 16 13.25 13.48 -33.87
C VAL A 16 12.17 13.50 -32.79
N VAL A 17 10.89 13.64 -33.17
CA VAL A 17 9.77 13.60 -32.23
C VAL A 17 9.69 12.25 -31.53
N CYS A 18 9.76 11.14 -32.28
CA CYS A 18 9.78 9.79 -31.70
C CYS A 18 10.99 9.57 -30.80
N PHE A 19 12.18 10.05 -31.18
CA PHE A 19 13.40 9.92 -30.37
C PHE A 19 13.32 10.74 -29.08
N VAL A 20 12.86 12.00 -29.16
CA VAL A 20 12.66 12.87 -28.01
C VAL A 20 11.57 12.33 -27.11
N TRP A 21 10.43 11.91 -27.66
CA TRP A 21 9.34 11.24 -26.93
C TRP A 21 9.85 9.98 -26.23
N GLN A 22 10.58 9.13 -26.94
CA GLN A 22 11.16 7.92 -26.36
C GLN A 22 12.16 8.26 -25.24
N LYS A 23 13.00 9.28 -25.39
CA LYS A 23 13.91 9.75 -24.32
C LYS A 23 13.16 10.31 -23.11
N LEU A 24 12.08 11.06 -23.33
CA LEU A 24 11.27 11.62 -22.26
C LEU A 24 10.50 10.51 -21.52
N CYS A 25 9.89 9.57 -22.24
CA CYS A 25 9.21 8.41 -21.67
C CYS A 25 10.16 7.43 -20.97
N LYS A 26 11.42 7.33 -21.44
CA LYS A 26 12.46 6.50 -20.80
C LYS A 26 13.24 7.23 -19.71
N SER A 27 13.02 8.54 -19.51
CA SER A 27 13.68 9.24 -18.41
C SER A 27 13.11 8.67 -17.11
N PRO A 28 13.96 8.12 -16.22
CA PRO A 28 13.49 7.54 -14.98
C PRO A 28 12.75 8.64 -14.20
N ALA A 29 11.59 8.28 -13.66
CA ALA A 29 10.78 9.21 -12.91
C ALA A 29 11.61 9.85 -11.79
N PRO A 30 11.45 11.16 -11.49
CA PRO A 30 12.30 11.87 -10.53
C PRO A 30 12.40 11.21 -9.15
N TRP A 31 11.34 10.52 -8.71
CA TRP A 31 11.32 9.80 -7.45
C TRP A 31 12.31 8.62 -7.40
N LEU A 32 12.72 8.06 -8.54
CA LEU A 32 13.76 7.01 -8.58
C LEU A 32 15.09 7.56 -8.02
N LYS A 33 15.45 8.80 -8.36
CA LYS A 33 16.64 9.46 -7.79
C LYS A 33 16.49 9.74 -6.29
N GLN A 34 15.25 9.94 -5.83
CA GLN A 34 14.96 10.15 -4.41
C GLN A 34 15.05 8.85 -3.60
N LEU A 35 14.84 7.68 -4.22
CA LEU A 35 15.07 6.41 -3.54
C LEU A 35 16.53 6.23 -3.15
N ASP A 36 17.49 6.72 -3.94
CA ASP A 36 18.92 6.53 -3.64
C ASP A 36 19.36 7.24 -2.35
N ILE A 37 18.67 8.32 -1.97
CA ILE A 37 18.94 9.09 -0.76
C ILE A 37 18.10 8.63 0.45
N LEU A 38 17.14 7.74 0.25
CA LEU A 38 16.27 7.24 1.31
C LEU A 38 17.10 6.49 2.37
N GLY A 39 16.85 6.77 3.65
CA GLY A 39 17.58 6.15 4.77
C GLY A 39 18.97 6.72 5.03
N ARG A 40 19.40 7.77 4.31
CA ARG A 40 20.65 8.47 4.59
C ARG A 40 20.43 9.55 5.66
N PRO A 41 21.01 9.42 6.86
CA PRO A 41 20.86 10.43 7.89
C PRO A 41 21.46 11.78 7.47
N GLY A 42 20.84 12.86 7.95
CA GLY A 42 21.41 14.20 7.80
C GLY A 42 22.76 14.31 8.52
N LYS A 43 23.65 15.18 8.04
CA LYS A 43 24.93 15.47 8.73
C LYS A 43 24.70 15.95 10.17
N HIS A 44 23.62 16.70 10.36
CA HIS A 44 23.11 17.15 11.66
C HIS A 44 21.61 16.92 11.68
N LYS A 45 21.06 16.67 12.88
CA LYS A 45 19.62 16.63 13.08
C LYS A 45 19.08 18.07 13.11
N LEU A 46 17.91 18.25 12.53
CA LEU A 46 17.13 19.48 12.56
C LEU A 46 16.53 19.63 13.95
N PRO A 47 16.61 20.83 14.55
CA PRO A 47 16.03 21.09 15.85
C PRO A 47 14.50 21.05 15.81
N GLY A 48 13.91 20.84 16.99
CA GLY A 48 12.47 20.79 17.19
C GLY A 48 11.85 19.41 16.89
N ARG A 49 10.52 19.38 16.92
CA ARG A 49 9.73 18.14 16.88
C ARG A 49 9.13 17.91 15.49
N ALA A 50 9.36 16.72 14.95
CA ALA A 50 8.56 16.17 13.86
C ALA A 50 7.37 15.39 14.45
N VAL A 51 6.15 15.87 14.22
CA VAL A 51 4.92 15.25 14.70
C VAL A 51 4.25 14.48 13.56
N VAL A 52 4.15 13.16 13.72
CA VAL A 52 3.53 12.26 12.74
C VAL A 52 2.15 11.84 13.24
N CYS A 53 1.11 12.27 12.53
CA CYS A 53 -0.28 12.08 12.94
C CYS A 53 -0.86 10.82 12.29
N GLY A 54 -0.85 9.69 13.00
CA GLY A 54 -1.31 8.39 12.53
C GLY A 54 -0.22 7.33 12.69
N GLY A 55 -0.56 6.20 13.32
CA GLY A 55 0.38 5.15 13.75
C GLY A 55 0.38 3.91 12.85
N SER A 56 -0.19 4.06 11.65
CA SER A 56 -0.32 3.01 10.65
C SER A 56 0.93 2.95 9.75
N ILE A 57 0.94 2.11 8.71
CA ILE A 57 2.09 1.88 7.82
C ILE A 57 2.69 3.20 7.30
N ALA A 58 1.86 4.13 6.80
CA ALA A 58 2.33 5.43 6.31
C ALA A 58 3.04 6.24 7.41
N GLY A 59 2.46 6.26 8.62
CA GLY A 59 3.03 6.96 9.77
C GLY A 59 4.33 6.32 10.27
N ILE A 60 4.41 4.99 10.29
CA ILE A 60 5.62 4.28 10.70
C ILE A 60 6.79 4.58 9.75
N ILE A 61 6.55 4.52 8.44
CA ILE A 61 7.57 4.85 7.43
C ILE A 61 7.98 6.32 7.56
N THR A 62 7.00 7.23 7.70
CA THR A 62 7.26 8.67 7.83
C THR A 62 8.07 8.97 9.08
N ALA A 63 7.70 8.39 10.22
CA ALA A 63 8.44 8.54 11.47
C ALA A 63 9.86 7.98 11.36
N ARG A 64 10.04 6.84 10.68
CA ARG A 64 11.38 6.28 10.43
C ARG A 64 12.23 7.23 9.60
N ILE A 65 11.69 7.83 8.54
CA ILE A 65 12.40 8.83 7.73
C ILE A 65 12.72 10.06 8.58
N CYS A 66 11.75 10.57 9.34
CA CYS A 66 11.97 11.74 10.22
C CYS A 66 13.05 11.47 11.27
N ALA A 67 13.19 10.23 11.74
CA ALA A 67 14.19 9.88 12.76
C ALA A 67 15.64 10.09 12.28
N ASP A 68 15.88 10.01 10.96
CA ASP A 68 17.18 10.28 10.33
C ASP A 68 17.51 11.79 10.22
N HIS A 69 16.50 12.66 10.41
CA HIS A 69 16.61 14.08 10.12
C HIS A 69 16.26 15.01 11.29
N PHE A 70 15.44 14.59 12.27
CA PHE A 70 14.97 15.47 13.36
C PHE A 70 15.48 15.01 14.72
N GLU A 71 15.72 15.96 15.62
CA GLU A 71 16.14 15.69 16.99
C GLU A 71 15.09 14.89 17.78
N GLN A 72 13.81 15.18 17.55
CA GLN A 72 12.69 14.51 18.21
C GLN A 72 11.59 14.16 17.19
N VAL A 73 11.11 12.92 17.26
CA VAL A 73 9.97 12.45 16.46
C VAL A 73 8.88 11.93 17.40
N ILE A 74 7.66 12.41 17.23
CA ILE A 74 6.50 11.98 18.01
C ILE A 74 5.47 11.39 17.05
N ILE A 75 5.23 10.09 17.15
CA ILE A 75 4.16 9.41 16.41
C ILE A 75 2.91 9.30 17.29
N ILE A 76 1.79 9.79 16.77
CA ILE A 76 0.55 9.95 17.53
C ILE A 76 -0.56 9.10 16.91
N ASP A 77 -1.15 8.20 17.68
CA ASP A 77 -2.31 7.42 17.24
C ASP A 77 -3.15 6.96 18.43
N PRO A 78 -4.49 6.92 18.34
CA PRO A 78 -5.34 6.49 19.44
C PRO A 78 -5.15 5.02 19.83
N GLU A 79 -4.67 4.17 18.92
CA GLU A 79 -4.45 2.74 19.14
C GLU A 79 -2.95 2.39 19.25
N ILE A 80 -2.06 3.36 19.56
CA ILE A 80 -0.60 3.16 19.47
C ILE A 80 0.04 2.35 20.60
N GLU A 81 -0.59 2.29 21.78
CA GLU A 81 0.01 1.72 22.99
C GLU A 81 0.16 0.21 22.93
N ASP A 82 -0.84 -0.47 22.37
CA ASP A 82 -0.92 -1.92 22.31
C ASP A 82 -0.71 -2.40 20.85
N PRO A 83 0.51 -2.81 20.47
CA PRO A 83 0.77 -3.32 19.12
C PRO A 83 0.12 -4.68 18.85
N GLU A 84 -0.25 -5.44 19.90
CA GLU A 84 -0.89 -6.77 19.77
C GLU A 84 -2.39 -6.65 19.51
N ARG A 85 -3.02 -5.58 20.00
CA ARG A 85 -4.46 -5.35 19.79
C ARG A 85 -4.78 -5.14 18.29
N PRO A 86 -5.75 -5.90 17.75
CA PRO A 86 -6.29 -5.65 16.41
C PRO A 86 -6.74 -4.20 16.25
N LYS A 87 -6.35 -3.57 15.14
CA LYS A 87 -6.65 -2.16 14.88
C LYS A 87 -8.04 -2.02 14.29
N THR A 88 -8.94 -1.45 15.06
CA THR A 88 -10.36 -1.34 14.70
C THR A 88 -10.64 -0.20 13.72
N ARG A 89 -9.72 0.78 13.63
CA ARG A 89 -9.87 1.98 12.80
C ARG A 89 -9.27 1.84 11.41
N ILE A 90 -8.69 0.68 11.09
CA ILE A 90 -8.03 0.42 9.82
C ILE A 90 -8.96 -0.44 8.96
N LEU A 91 -9.54 0.17 7.92
CA LEU A 91 -10.48 -0.50 7.02
C LEU A 91 -9.96 -1.83 6.48
N GLN A 92 -8.68 -1.86 6.06
CA GLN A 92 -8.07 -3.01 5.38
C GLN A 92 -7.21 -3.86 6.33
N TYR A 93 -7.56 -3.95 7.61
CA TYR A 93 -6.68 -4.58 8.60
C TYR A 93 -6.42 -6.07 8.33
N ASN A 94 -7.46 -6.85 7.98
CA ASN A 94 -7.33 -8.26 7.61
C ASN A 94 -7.54 -8.53 6.11
N ALA A 95 -7.63 -7.48 5.30
CA ALA A 95 -7.75 -7.62 3.85
C ALA A 95 -6.55 -8.33 3.24
N ALA A 96 -6.75 -8.97 2.09
CA ALA A 96 -5.69 -9.53 1.28
C ALA A 96 -4.64 -8.46 0.99
N HIS A 97 -3.37 -8.76 1.27
CA HIS A 97 -2.31 -7.77 1.19
C HIS A 97 -1.01 -8.35 0.65
N ALA A 98 -0.39 -7.59 -0.24
CA ALA A 98 0.98 -7.81 -0.69
C ALA A 98 1.69 -6.46 -0.79
N PHE A 99 2.92 -6.41 -0.31
CA PHE A 99 3.78 -5.24 -0.42
C PHE A 99 4.55 -5.31 -1.75
N LEU A 100 4.28 -4.34 -2.62
CA LEU A 100 4.87 -4.29 -3.96
C LEU A 100 6.38 -3.96 -3.92
N SER A 101 7.05 -4.20 -5.04
CA SER A 101 8.51 -4.08 -5.15
C SER A 101 9.07 -2.74 -4.71
N LEU A 102 8.35 -1.64 -4.98
CA LEU A 102 8.76 -0.30 -4.55
C LEU A 102 8.80 -0.16 -3.02
N PHE A 103 7.83 -0.73 -2.32
CA PHE A 103 7.82 -0.75 -0.86
C PHE A 103 9.01 -1.55 -0.34
N VAL A 104 9.23 -2.75 -0.87
CA VAL A 104 10.33 -3.63 -0.45
C VAL A 104 11.68 -2.93 -0.64
N GLU A 105 11.87 -2.30 -1.79
CA GLU A 105 13.12 -1.60 -2.11
C GLU A 105 13.35 -0.37 -1.22
N GLY A 106 12.28 0.37 -0.90
CA GLY A 106 12.34 1.48 0.05
C GLY A 106 12.62 0.99 1.48
N ALA A 107 11.95 -0.06 1.92
CA ALA A 107 12.10 -0.59 3.28
C ALA A 107 13.51 -1.15 3.55
N ARG A 108 14.13 -1.81 2.55
CA ARG A 108 15.53 -2.27 2.62
C ARG A 108 16.53 -1.14 2.84
N ARG A 109 16.23 0.08 2.38
CA ARG A 109 17.07 1.27 2.62
C ARG A 109 16.84 1.88 3.99
N LEU A 110 15.61 1.81 4.49
CA LEU A 110 15.22 2.40 5.78
C LEU A 110 15.66 1.55 6.98
N TRP A 111 15.65 0.23 6.84
CA TRP A 111 16.01 -0.70 7.91
C TRP A 111 17.07 -1.69 7.45
N SER A 112 18.20 -1.70 8.14
CA SER A 112 19.16 -2.80 8.04
C SER A 112 18.47 -4.12 8.43
N ASN A 113 18.78 -5.20 7.70
CA ASN A 113 18.22 -6.54 7.90
C ASN A 113 16.70 -6.67 7.72
N PHE A 114 16.07 -5.73 7.00
CA PHE A 114 14.61 -5.74 6.75
C PHE A 114 14.09 -7.11 6.30
N ASP A 115 14.73 -7.73 5.30
CA ASP A 115 14.31 -9.02 4.77
C ASP A 115 14.35 -10.13 5.83
N ALA A 116 15.42 -10.21 6.61
CA ALA A 116 15.59 -11.23 7.63
C ALA A 116 14.54 -11.11 8.75
N GLU A 117 14.23 -9.89 9.18
CA GLU A 117 13.21 -9.62 10.20
C GLU A 117 11.80 -9.98 9.71
N MET A 118 11.48 -9.66 8.45
CA MET A 118 10.20 -10.03 7.85
C MET A 118 10.08 -11.56 7.68
N ILE A 119 11.15 -12.23 7.26
CA ILE A 119 11.18 -13.70 7.15
C ILE A 119 11.05 -14.36 8.52
N ALA A 120 11.74 -13.86 9.55
CA ALA A 120 11.64 -14.39 10.91
C ALA A 120 10.22 -14.27 11.49
N ALA A 121 9.47 -13.25 11.08
CA ALA A 121 8.05 -13.10 11.42
C ALA A 121 7.11 -13.92 10.52
N GLY A 122 7.64 -14.71 9.57
CA GLY A 122 6.87 -15.57 8.68
C GLY A 122 6.49 -14.96 7.34
N GLY A 123 6.95 -13.74 7.03
CA GLY A 123 6.74 -13.10 5.73
C GLY A 123 7.49 -13.79 4.58
N ARG A 124 6.93 -13.72 3.38
CA ARG A 124 7.48 -14.42 2.20
C ARG A 124 7.87 -13.41 1.12
N PHE A 125 9.12 -13.45 0.69
CA PHE A 125 9.56 -12.64 -0.43
C PHE A 125 9.56 -13.45 -1.73
N ASN A 126 8.68 -13.07 -2.64
CA ASN A 126 8.49 -13.75 -3.92
C ASN A 126 8.97 -12.85 -5.07
N VAL A 127 9.22 -13.45 -6.23
CA VAL A 127 9.32 -12.66 -7.46
C VAL A 127 8.02 -11.90 -7.69
N ALA A 128 8.10 -10.69 -8.23
CA ALA A 128 6.96 -9.82 -8.51
C ALA A 128 6.11 -10.29 -9.70
N ASP A 129 5.80 -11.57 -9.73
CA ASP A 129 4.91 -12.22 -10.66
C ASP A 129 3.66 -12.68 -9.91
N THR A 130 2.54 -12.04 -10.22
CA THR A 130 1.24 -12.27 -9.61
C THR A 130 0.46 -13.40 -10.28
N GLN A 131 1.05 -14.13 -11.24
CA GLN A 131 0.38 -15.21 -11.96
C GLN A 131 -0.98 -14.75 -12.54
N LEU A 132 -0.99 -13.56 -13.15
CA LEU A 132 -2.20 -12.94 -13.69
C LEU A 132 -2.63 -13.61 -14.99
N HIS A 133 -3.87 -14.08 -15.00
CA HIS A 133 -4.54 -14.65 -16.16
C HIS A 133 -5.73 -13.78 -16.55
N TYR A 134 -5.66 -13.13 -17.71
CA TYR A 134 -6.78 -12.39 -18.28
C TYR A 134 -7.61 -13.33 -19.16
N SER A 135 -8.87 -13.55 -18.79
CA SER A 135 -9.77 -14.53 -19.42
C SER A 135 -9.13 -15.93 -19.52
N GLY A 136 -8.31 -16.29 -18.54
CA GLY A 136 -7.58 -17.55 -18.45
C GLY A 136 -6.31 -17.64 -19.30
N ILE A 137 -5.90 -16.55 -19.96
CA ILE A 137 -4.63 -16.45 -20.69
C ILE A 137 -3.59 -15.79 -19.78
N PRO A 138 -2.43 -16.42 -19.51
CA PRO A 138 -1.39 -15.80 -18.70
C PRO A 138 -0.88 -14.53 -19.36
N LEU A 139 -0.77 -13.45 -18.59
CA LEU A 139 -0.10 -12.23 -19.06
C LEU A 139 1.41 -12.46 -19.13
N LEU A 140 2.03 -11.84 -20.13
CA LEU A 140 3.47 -11.89 -20.30
C LEU A 140 4.16 -11.03 -19.24
N ASN A 141 5.07 -11.66 -18.51
CA ASN A 141 5.98 -10.94 -17.63
C ASN A 141 7.31 -10.68 -18.35
N PRO A 142 7.95 -9.52 -18.11
CA PRO A 142 9.19 -9.12 -18.77
C PRO A 142 10.42 -9.89 -18.23
N TYR A 143 10.32 -11.20 -17.98
CA TYR A 143 11.42 -11.99 -17.42
C TYR A 143 12.71 -11.91 -18.24
N HIS A 144 12.59 -11.78 -19.57
CA HIS A 144 13.73 -11.65 -20.48
C HIS A 144 14.50 -10.33 -20.34
N ASP A 145 13.87 -9.30 -19.76
CA ASP A 145 14.51 -8.00 -19.51
C ASP A 145 15.39 -8.01 -18.25
N TYR A 146 15.37 -9.08 -17.46
CA TYR A 146 16.14 -9.20 -16.22
C TYR A 146 17.19 -10.31 -16.32
N SER A 147 18.38 -10.02 -15.78
CA SER A 147 19.36 -11.07 -15.55
C SER A 147 18.84 -12.11 -14.54
N PRO A 148 19.29 -13.38 -14.62
CA PRO A 148 18.87 -14.42 -13.67
C PRO A 148 19.01 -13.97 -12.21
N GLY A 149 17.93 -14.10 -11.44
CA GLY A 149 17.87 -13.71 -10.03
C GLY A 149 17.71 -12.21 -9.74
N GLN A 150 17.63 -11.36 -10.77
CA GLN A 150 17.48 -9.90 -10.61
C GLN A 150 16.04 -9.40 -10.78
N PHE A 151 15.07 -10.31 -10.92
CA PHE A 151 13.67 -9.91 -11.02
C PHE A 151 13.21 -9.22 -9.72
N PRO A 152 12.44 -8.12 -9.78
CA PRO A 152 11.98 -7.41 -8.59
C PRO A 152 11.21 -8.33 -7.63
N ARG A 153 11.30 -8.05 -6.32
CA ARG A 153 10.67 -8.88 -5.29
C ARG A 153 9.53 -8.16 -4.61
N THR A 154 8.44 -8.88 -4.36
CA THR A 154 7.34 -8.46 -3.46
C THR A 154 7.49 -9.10 -2.09
N LEU A 155 6.75 -8.61 -1.11
CA LEU A 155 6.59 -9.24 0.19
C LEU A 155 5.11 -9.61 0.41
N ASN A 156 4.85 -10.90 0.53
CA ASN A 156 3.57 -11.48 0.90
C ASN A 156 3.53 -11.65 2.42
N MET A 157 2.65 -10.89 3.06
CA MET A 157 2.50 -10.88 4.50
C MET A 157 1.20 -10.17 4.86
N ARG A 158 0.44 -10.70 5.82
CA ARG A 158 -0.75 -10.03 6.33
C ARG A 158 -0.36 -8.67 6.90
N ARG A 159 -1.18 -7.68 6.59
CA ARG A 159 -0.96 -6.29 6.95
C ARG A 159 -0.77 -6.10 8.47
N SER A 160 -1.54 -6.83 9.28
CA SER A 160 -1.46 -6.82 10.74
C SER A 160 -0.07 -7.20 11.25
N LEU A 161 0.50 -8.30 10.74
CA LEU A 161 1.79 -8.80 11.15
C LEU A 161 2.94 -7.91 10.65
N ALA A 162 2.87 -7.46 9.39
CA ALA A 162 3.86 -6.55 8.83
C ALA A 162 3.89 -5.22 9.61
N GLN A 163 2.72 -4.65 9.94
CA GLN A 163 2.65 -3.42 10.73
C GLN A 163 3.29 -3.60 12.11
N LYS A 164 3.08 -4.74 12.78
CA LYS A 164 3.71 -5.05 14.06
C LYS A 164 5.24 -5.08 13.94
N VAL A 165 5.78 -5.80 12.96
CA VAL A 165 7.23 -5.86 12.72
C VAL A 165 7.79 -4.46 12.47
N LEU A 166 7.20 -3.72 11.52
CA LEU A 166 7.64 -2.35 11.20
C LEU A 166 7.61 -1.43 12.42
N TYR A 167 6.58 -1.54 13.25
CA TYR A 167 6.43 -0.75 14.47
C TYR A 167 7.53 -1.08 15.49
N THR A 168 7.79 -2.37 15.75
CA THR A 168 8.91 -2.79 16.62
C THR A 168 10.26 -2.28 16.09
N ARG A 169 10.48 -2.33 14.77
CA ARG A 169 11.70 -1.81 14.16
C ARG A 169 11.83 -0.29 14.27
N LEU A 170 10.73 0.45 14.18
CA LEU A 170 10.72 1.89 14.37
C LEU A 170 11.19 2.29 15.77
N LEU A 171 10.70 1.60 16.80
CA LEU A 171 10.98 1.93 18.21
C LEU A 171 12.43 1.66 18.66
N VAL A 172 13.26 1.04 17.82
CA VAL A 172 14.71 0.97 18.05
C VAL A 172 15.37 2.35 17.92
N SER A 173 14.73 3.28 17.20
CA SER A 173 15.23 4.65 17.03
C SER A 173 15.07 5.45 18.32
N SER A 174 16.19 5.83 18.96
CA SER A 174 16.19 6.47 20.27
C SER A 174 15.50 7.84 20.34
N ASN A 175 15.33 8.52 19.19
CA ASN A 175 14.65 9.80 19.08
C ASN A 175 13.17 9.69 18.68
N VAL A 176 12.61 8.48 18.58
CA VAL A 176 11.19 8.28 18.26
C VAL A 176 10.42 7.95 19.54
N THR A 177 9.37 8.71 19.80
CA THR A 177 8.45 8.48 20.92
C THR A 177 7.04 8.27 20.43
N ARG A 178 6.28 7.42 21.14
CA ARG A 178 4.88 7.16 20.88
C ARG A 178 4.00 7.96 21.84
N LEU A 179 2.89 8.49 21.34
CA LEU A 179 1.90 9.19 22.14
C LEU A 179 0.49 8.71 21.79
N ALA A 180 -0.21 8.12 22.76
CA ALA A 180 -1.61 7.79 22.57
C ALA A 180 -2.46 9.05 22.52
N GLY A 181 -3.25 9.19 21.46
CA GLY A 181 -4.14 10.33 21.34
C GLY A 181 -4.62 10.59 19.92
N THR A 182 -5.48 11.58 19.78
CA THR A 182 -5.96 12.06 18.48
C THR A 182 -5.59 13.52 18.31
N VAL A 183 -4.86 13.86 17.26
CA VAL A 183 -4.55 15.25 16.91
C VAL A 183 -5.85 15.99 16.55
N ARG A 184 -6.05 17.15 17.16
CA ARG A 184 -7.27 17.97 17.01
C ARG A 184 -7.04 19.27 16.24
N GLY A 185 -5.81 19.77 16.19
CA GLY A 185 -5.49 20.99 15.49
C GLY A 185 -4.02 21.31 15.52
N VAL A 186 -3.66 22.32 14.74
CA VAL A 186 -2.34 22.94 14.71
C VAL A 186 -2.48 24.44 14.97
N ARG A 187 -1.46 25.07 15.52
CA ARG A 187 -1.36 26.53 15.64
C ARG A 187 -0.20 27.03 14.78
N ALA A 188 -0.48 28.01 13.93
CA ALA A 188 0.53 28.66 13.10
C ALA A 188 1.17 29.87 13.81
N THR A 189 2.29 30.36 13.29
CA THR A 189 2.84 31.68 13.64
C THR A 189 1.85 32.81 13.28
N GLU A 190 2.06 34.01 13.81
CA GLU A 190 1.21 35.19 13.53
C GLU A 190 1.03 35.47 12.03
N HIS A 191 2.11 35.35 11.25
CA HIS A 191 2.11 35.49 9.79
C HIS A 191 1.93 34.17 9.05
N ARG A 192 1.55 33.10 9.75
CA ARG A 192 1.31 31.75 9.22
C ARG A 192 2.47 31.08 8.49
N ALA A 193 3.66 31.67 8.47
CA ALA A 193 4.89 31.17 7.83
C ALA A 193 5.29 29.74 8.24
N SER A 194 4.86 29.28 9.43
CA SER A 194 5.12 27.93 9.93
C SER A 194 4.10 27.50 10.98
N ILE A 195 4.05 26.19 11.24
CA ILE A 195 3.33 25.62 12.39
C ILE A 195 4.23 25.70 13.63
N GLN A 196 3.68 26.11 14.78
CA GLN A 196 4.40 26.19 16.05
C GLN A 196 4.01 25.11 17.04
N SER A 197 2.75 24.67 17.02
CA SER A 197 2.27 23.67 17.97
C SER A 197 1.17 22.77 17.40
N VAL A 198 1.01 21.61 18.04
CA VAL A 198 -0.01 20.60 17.76
C VAL A 198 -0.82 20.33 19.02
N THR A 199 -2.15 20.34 18.91
CA THR A 199 -3.04 19.97 20.03
C THR A 199 -3.47 18.52 19.89
N VAL A 200 -3.26 17.73 20.95
CA VAL A 200 -3.59 16.30 21.03
C VAL A 200 -4.66 16.10 22.09
N ARG A 201 -5.75 15.41 21.76
CA ARG A 201 -6.70 14.90 22.75
C ARG A 201 -6.23 13.52 23.23
N GLN A 202 -5.96 13.39 24.52
CA GLN A 202 -5.49 12.16 25.14
C GLN A 202 -6.65 11.20 25.45
N PRO A 203 -6.37 9.92 25.76
CA PRO A 203 -7.42 8.92 26.05
C PRO A 203 -8.34 9.28 27.23
N ASP A 204 -7.81 9.97 28.24
CA ASP A 204 -8.56 10.48 29.40
C ASP A 204 -9.45 11.69 29.08
N GLY A 205 -9.42 12.18 27.83
CA GLY A 205 -10.18 13.33 27.37
C GLY A 205 -9.47 14.67 27.57
N SER A 206 -8.32 14.71 28.25
CA SER A 206 -7.52 15.93 28.40
C SER A 206 -6.88 16.35 27.09
N HIS A 207 -6.40 17.60 27.05
CA HIS A 207 -5.76 18.20 25.89
C HIS A 207 -4.31 18.54 26.21
N LEU A 208 -3.39 18.01 25.41
CA LEU A 208 -1.96 18.27 25.47
C LEU A 208 -1.55 19.17 24.29
N SER A 209 -0.81 20.24 24.56
CA SER A 209 -0.15 21.05 23.54
C SER A 209 1.30 20.59 23.38
N LEU A 210 1.68 20.23 22.15
CA LEU A 210 3.06 19.98 21.76
C LEU A 210 3.59 21.22 21.06
N ASP A 211 4.41 22.02 21.74
CA ASP A 211 5.10 23.18 21.17
C ASP A 211 6.44 22.78 20.50
N ASP A 212 7.15 23.76 19.91
CA ASP A 212 8.42 23.58 19.19
C ASP A 212 8.32 22.57 18.03
N VAL A 213 7.23 22.67 17.27
CA VAL A 213 6.96 21.77 16.14
C VAL A 213 7.65 22.30 14.89
N ALA A 214 8.57 21.52 14.34
CA ALA A 214 9.29 21.84 13.12
C ALA A 214 8.61 21.22 11.88
N LEU A 215 7.90 20.11 12.04
CA LEU A 215 7.19 19.42 10.96
C LEU A 215 5.93 18.76 11.49
N VAL A 216 4.83 18.83 10.73
CA VAL A 216 3.62 18.03 10.95
C VAL A 216 3.38 17.18 9.71
N ALA A 217 3.32 15.86 9.87
CA ALA A 217 2.98 14.94 8.80
C ALA A 217 1.59 14.35 9.01
N ASP A 218 0.64 14.65 8.12
CA ASP A 218 -0.69 14.05 8.14
C ASP A 218 -0.64 12.62 7.58
N CYS A 219 -0.64 11.64 8.48
CA CYS A 219 -0.72 10.21 8.17
C CYS A 219 -2.08 9.62 8.63
N THR A 220 -3.14 10.43 8.71
CA THR A 220 -4.45 10.03 9.27
C THR A 220 -5.32 9.20 8.31
N GLY A 221 -4.73 8.71 7.23
CA GLY A 221 -5.39 7.85 6.24
C GLY A 221 -6.56 8.54 5.55
N THR A 222 -7.68 7.83 5.43
CA THR A 222 -8.89 8.32 4.76
C THR A 222 -9.53 9.54 5.41
N THR A 223 -9.17 9.86 6.66
CA THR A 223 -9.68 11.05 7.35
C THR A 223 -9.11 12.33 6.75
N GLN A 224 -7.84 12.30 6.30
CA GLN A 224 -7.13 13.46 5.74
C GLN A 224 -7.31 14.71 6.61
N ALA A 225 -7.12 14.54 7.93
CA ALA A 225 -7.49 15.51 8.96
C ALA A 225 -6.68 16.82 8.86
N GLY A 226 -5.51 16.79 8.22
CA GLY A 226 -4.64 17.94 7.99
C GLY A 226 -5.34 19.13 7.36
N LEU A 227 -6.24 18.90 6.40
CA LEU A 227 -7.02 19.97 5.78
C LEU A 227 -7.88 20.75 6.79
N LYS A 228 -8.50 20.03 7.74
CA LYS A 228 -9.30 20.65 8.78
C LYS A 228 -8.40 21.46 9.72
N TRP A 229 -7.26 20.91 10.10
CA TRP A 229 -6.32 21.62 10.99
C TRP A 229 -5.78 22.89 10.36
N LEU A 230 -5.38 22.84 9.08
CA LEU A 230 -4.91 24.01 8.33
C LEU A 230 -6.01 25.07 8.24
N LYS A 231 -7.23 24.70 7.86
CA LYS A 231 -8.36 25.64 7.80
C LYS A 231 -8.62 26.29 9.17
N SER A 232 -8.61 25.51 10.25
CA SER A 232 -8.80 26.02 11.61
C SER A 232 -7.65 26.91 12.09
N ALA A 233 -6.44 26.72 11.57
CA ALA A 233 -5.28 27.58 11.84
C ALA A 233 -5.26 28.87 10.99
N GLY A 234 -6.31 29.11 10.18
CA GLY A 234 -6.45 30.32 9.38
C GLY A 234 -5.79 30.26 8.00
N PHE A 235 -5.31 29.09 7.55
CA PHE A 235 -4.83 28.94 6.18
C PHE A 235 -5.97 28.95 5.17
N ASN A 236 -5.72 29.57 4.02
CA ASN A 236 -6.66 29.55 2.92
C ASN A 236 -6.61 28.19 2.21
N VAL A 237 -7.62 27.35 2.46
CA VAL A 237 -7.76 26.02 1.84
C VAL A 237 -8.89 26.09 0.79
N PRO A 238 -8.57 26.02 -0.52
CA PRO A 238 -9.58 26.04 -1.57
C PRO A 238 -10.61 24.92 -1.44
N GLN A 239 -11.85 25.17 -1.83
CA GLN A 239 -12.92 24.16 -1.75
C GLN A 239 -12.67 22.97 -2.69
N ASP A 240 -12.04 23.21 -3.83
CA ASP A 240 -11.76 22.23 -4.87
C ASP A 240 -10.39 21.53 -4.71
N ILE A 241 -9.69 21.74 -3.58
CA ILE A 241 -8.39 21.09 -3.33
C ILE A 241 -8.47 19.56 -3.31
N ARG A 242 -9.65 19.03 -2.96
CA ARG A 242 -9.93 17.61 -2.89
C ARG A 242 -10.61 17.15 -4.18
N SER A 243 -9.97 16.22 -4.88
CA SER A 243 -10.62 15.43 -5.92
C SER A 243 -11.05 14.09 -5.34
N SER A 244 -12.21 13.58 -5.77
CA SER A 244 -12.77 12.33 -5.26
C SER A 244 -13.23 11.45 -6.41
N TYR A 245 -13.02 10.15 -6.27
CA TYR A 245 -13.45 9.13 -7.24
C TYR A 245 -13.96 7.90 -6.49
N ASN A 246 -15.13 7.41 -6.86
CA ASN A 246 -15.67 6.16 -6.34
C ASN A 246 -15.52 5.08 -7.41
N ALA A 247 -14.58 4.17 -7.21
CA ALA A 247 -14.34 3.04 -8.10
C ALA A 247 -15.39 1.92 -7.97
N ASN A 248 -16.38 2.08 -7.07
CA ASN A 248 -17.40 1.09 -6.73
C ASN A 248 -16.84 -0.27 -6.27
N ILE A 249 -15.60 -0.32 -5.77
CA ILE A 249 -14.94 -1.58 -5.40
C ILE A 249 -15.55 -2.13 -4.10
N SER A 250 -15.95 -3.39 -4.15
CA SER A 250 -16.22 -4.26 -3.00
C SER A 250 -15.25 -5.44 -3.05
N TYR A 251 -14.83 -5.96 -1.91
CA TYR A 251 -14.12 -7.23 -1.90
C TYR A 251 -14.39 -8.02 -0.62
N VAL A 252 -14.22 -9.33 -0.71
CA VAL A 252 -14.15 -10.23 0.45
C VAL A 252 -12.80 -10.93 0.44
N THR A 253 -12.09 -10.84 1.55
CA THR A 253 -10.91 -11.65 1.82
C THR A 253 -11.33 -12.81 2.71
N ILE A 254 -11.02 -14.02 2.27
CA ILE A 254 -11.19 -15.25 3.03
C ILE A 254 -9.80 -15.68 3.47
N CYS A 255 -9.55 -15.66 4.76
CA CYS A 255 -8.30 -16.17 5.33
C CYS A 255 -8.49 -17.63 5.73
N PHE A 256 -7.53 -18.46 5.34
CA PHE A 256 -7.47 -19.87 5.72
C PHE A 256 -6.23 -20.12 6.56
N THR A 257 -6.41 -20.80 7.69
CA THR A 257 -5.29 -21.42 8.41
C THR A 257 -5.05 -22.77 7.77
N VAL A 258 -3.84 -23.02 7.26
CA VAL A 258 -3.48 -24.23 6.54
C VAL A 258 -2.59 -25.10 7.43
N PRO A 259 -3.15 -26.12 8.12
CA PRO A 259 -2.33 -27.07 8.86
C PRO A 259 -1.31 -27.77 7.94
N PRO A 260 -0.13 -28.20 8.44
CA PRO A 260 0.88 -28.89 7.64
C PRO A 260 0.33 -30.07 6.83
N GLU A 261 -0.56 -30.88 7.43
CA GLU A 261 -1.21 -32.03 6.80
C GLU A 261 -2.17 -31.64 5.66
N LEU A 262 -2.78 -30.46 5.73
CA LEU A 262 -3.56 -29.91 4.63
C LEU A 262 -2.63 -29.40 3.52
N GLY A 263 -1.58 -28.68 3.89
CA GLY A 263 -0.63 -28.08 2.95
C GLY A 263 0.01 -29.09 2.00
N VAL A 264 0.33 -30.29 2.48
CA VAL A 264 0.89 -31.38 1.63
C VAL A 264 -0.14 -32.01 0.67
N ARG A 265 -1.45 -31.85 0.95
CA ARG A 265 -2.55 -32.38 0.13
C ARG A 265 -3.00 -31.39 -0.94
N LEU A 266 -2.71 -30.10 -0.79
CA LEU A 266 -3.14 -29.07 -1.74
C LEU A 266 -2.47 -29.32 -3.11
N PRO A 267 -3.24 -29.52 -4.20
CA PRO A 267 -2.69 -29.83 -5.53
C PRO A 267 -2.18 -28.56 -6.24
N ILE A 268 -1.42 -27.72 -5.54
CA ILE A 268 -0.82 -26.51 -6.11
C ILE A 268 0.43 -26.90 -6.93
N PRO A 269 0.51 -26.52 -8.21
CA PRO A 269 1.72 -26.75 -9.01
C PRO A 269 2.96 -26.16 -8.34
N ALA A 270 4.05 -26.93 -8.25
CA ALA A 270 5.26 -26.55 -7.51
C ALA A 270 5.84 -25.19 -7.95
N ALA A 271 5.74 -24.85 -9.23
CA ALA A 271 6.19 -23.58 -9.79
C ALA A 271 5.44 -22.35 -9.23
N LEU A 272 4.22 -22.53 -8.70
CA LEU A 272 3.34 -21.47 -8.20
C LEU A 272 3.43 -21.30 -6.67
N LEU A 273 4.22 -22.12 -5.96
CA LEU A 273 4.33 -22.04 -4.50
C LEU A 273 5.13 -20.82 -4.02
N ASN A 274 6.00 -20.27 -4.88
CA ASN A 274 6.95 -19.19 -4.58
C ASN A 274 6.72 -17.93 -5.42
N THR A 275 5.48 -17.70 -5.84
CA THR A 275 5.04 -16.53 -6.61
C THR A 275 4.27 -15.55 -5.71
N ALA A 276 4.15 -14.28 -6.14
CA ALA A 276 3.46 -13.26 -5.37
C ALA A 276 1.96 -13.56 -5.20
N ALA A 277 1.38 -14.30 -6.13
CA ALA A 277 0.11 -14.99 -5.93
C ALA A 277 0.19 -16.38 -6.54
N VAL A 278 -0.52 -17.33 -5.96
CA VAL A 278 -0.61 -18.70 -6.47
C VAL A 278 -1.38 -18.70 -7.80
N TYR A 279 -2.45 -17.92 -7.85
CA TYR A 279 -3.24 -17.72 -9.06
C TYR A 279 -4.04 -16.43 -8.97
N ALA A 280 -4.05 -15.66 -10.05
CA ALA A 280 -4.87 -14.46 -10.19
C ALA A 280 -5.66 -14.53 -11.49
N TYR A 281 -6.99 -14.45 -11.40
CA TYR A 281 -7.87 -14.56 -12.56
C TYR A 281 -8.71 -13.30 -12.72
N PHE A 282 -8.57 -12.70 -13.89
CA PHE A 282 -9.27 -11.50 -14.30
C PHE A 282 -10.22 -11.89 -15.44
N PRO A 283 -11.54 -11.94 -15.19
CA PRO A 283 -12.51 -12.20 -16.25
C PRO A 283 -12.42 -11.17 -17.39
N HIS A 284 -12.91 -11.54 -18.57
CA HIS A 284 -13.12 -10.56 -19.63
C HIS A 284 -14.12 -9.49 -19.17
N ASP A 285 -13.88 -8.23 -19.52
CA ASP A 285 -14.60 -7.07 -18.97
C ASP A 285 -16.12 -7.11 -19.27
N ASP A 286 -16.49 -7.61 -20.45
CA ASP A 286 -17.90 -7.79 -20.86
C ASP A 286 -18.70 -8.74 -19.97
N ALA A 287 -18.03 -9.64 -19.24
CA ALA A 287 -18.68 -10.62 -18.39
C ALA A 287 -19.05 -10.06 -17.01
N GLN A 288 -18.56 -8.86 -16.68
CA GLN A 288 -18.80 -8.18 -15.41
C GLN A 288 -18.57 -9.06 -14.19
N SER A 289 -17.69 -10.07 -14.29
CA SER A 289 -17.48 -11.03 -13.22
C SER A 289 -16.40 -10.54 -12.24
N PRO A 290 -16.47 -10.94 -10.96
CA PRO A 290 -15.45 -10.60 -9.97
C PRO A 290 -14.07 -11.18 -10.33
N ILE A 291 -13.03 -10.45 -9.94
CA ILE A 291 -11.65 -10.92 -9.95
C ILE A 291 -11.45 -11.88 -8.77
N VAL A 292 -10.71 -12.97 -8.99
CA VAL A 292 -10.31 -13.91 -7.94
C VAL A 292 -8.80 -14.02 -7.84
N LEU A 293 -8.28 -14.01 -6.61
CA LEU A 293 -6.86 -14.08 -6.32
C LEU A 293 -6.62 -15.00 -5.12
N LEU A 294 -5.75 -16.00 -5.27
CA LEU A 294 -5.27 -16.82 -4.15
C LEU A 294 -3.79 -16.55 -3.91
N SER A 295 -3.41 -16.32 -2.65
CA SER A 295 -2.02 -16.08 -2.27
C SER A 295 -1.61 -16.90 -1.06
N ASN A 296 -0.39 -17.42 -1.10
CA ASN A 296 0.35 -17.77 0.10
C ASN A 296 0.82 -16.47 0.76
N VAL A 297 0.50 -16.27 2.04
CA VAL A 297 0.83 -15.01 2.74
C VAL A 297 1.94 -15.22 3.75
N ASP A 298 1.68 -15.17 5.04
CA ASP A 298 2.67 -15.44 6.08
C ASP A 298 2.38 -16.72 6.85
N ASN A 299 3.42 -17.28 7.46
CA ASN A 299 3.33 -18.50 8.28
C ASN A 299 2.59 -19.62 7.53
N ASN A 300 1.51 -20.13 8.11
CA ASN A 300 0.66 -21.16 7.55
C ASN A 300 -0.68 -20.61 7.04
N MET A 301 -0.71 -19.35 6.58
CA MET A 301 -1.93 -18.69 6.14
C MET A 301 -1.99 -18.58 4.61
N MET A 302 -3.18 -18.83 4.07
CA MET A 302 -3.54 -18.49 2.67
C MET A 302 -4.70 -17.50 2.67
N GLN A 303 -4.75 -16.63 1.66
CA GLN A 303 -5.84 -15.67 1.47
C GLN A 303 -6.44 -15.82 0.07
N LEU A 304 -7.75 -16.05 0.00
CA LEU A 304 -8.55 -15.93 -1.21
C LEU A 304 -9.25 -14.56 -1.21
N LEU A 305 -9.13 -13.83 -2.30
CA LEU A 305 -9.77 -12.54 -2.50
C LEU A 305 -10.75 -12.67 -3.65
N PHE A 306 -12.00 -12.25 -3.42
CA PHE A 306 -12.92 -11.87 -4.50
C PHE A 306 -13.04 -10.35 -4.51
N MET A 307 -12.80 -9.72 -5.65
CA MET A 307 -12.94 -8.27 -5.83
C MET A 307 -13.97 -8.00 -6.94
N ASP A 308 -14.93 -7.14 -6.64
CA ASP A 308 -16.04 -6.79 -7.51
C ASP A 308 -16.19 -5.28 -7.66
N THR A 309 -16.58 -4.85 -8.86
CA THR A 309 -16.89 -3.45 -9.20
C THR A 309 -18.31 -3.27 -9.70
N TYR A 310 -19.10 -4.34 -9.78
CA TYR A 310 -20.40 -4.38 -10.46
C TYR A 310 -21.60 -4.53 -9.50
N GLY A 311 -21.36 -4.71 -8.21
CA GLY A 311 -22.39 -4.82 -7.18
C GLY A 311 -22.86 -6.24 -6.89
N HIS A 312 -22.03 -7.26 -7.13
CA HIS A 312 -22.36 -8.65 -6.82
C HIS A 312 -22.41 -8.90 -5.31
N ASP A 313 -23.27 -9.83 -4.90
CA ASP A 313 -23.28 -10.38 -3.54
C ASP A 313 -22.10 -11.35 -3.37
N LEU A 314 -21.01 -10.84 -2.80
CA LEU A 314 -19.80 -11.63 -2.52
C LEU A 314 -20.04 -12.67 -1.42
N PRO A 315 -19.40 -13.85 -1.49
CA PRO A 315 -19.61 -14.93 -0.53
C PRO A 315 -19.20 -14.52 0.88
N ARG A 316 -20.02 -14.88 1.87
CA ARG A 316 -19.83 -14.55 3.30
C ARG A 316 -19.66 -15.79 4.18
N ILE A 317 -19.95 -16.97 3.65
CA ILE A 317 -19.78 -18.26 4.35
C ILE A 317 -19.17 -19.30 3.40
N ALA A 318 -18.54 -20.33 3.97
CA ALA A 318 -17.77 -21.33 3.22
C ALA A 318 -18.56 -22.02 2.10
N VAL A 319 -19.82 -22.39 2.37
CA VAL A 319 -20.69 -23.09 1.40
C VAL A 319 -21.01 -22.25 0.15
N GLU A 320 -20.87 -20.92 0.22
CA GLU A 320 -21.12 -20.03 -0.92
C GLU A 320 -19.90 -19.91 -1.86
N VAL A 321 -18.69 -20.25 -1.40
CA VAL A 321 -17.44 -19.99 -2.13
C VAL A 321 -17.35 -20.77 -3.44
N LEU A 322 -17.61 -22.08 -3.40
CA LEU A 322 -17.55 -22.95 -4.59
C LEU A 322 -18.63 -22.61 -5.64
N PRO A 323 -19.92 -22.42 -5.27
CA PRO A 323 -20.93 -21.91 -6.21
C PRO A 323 -20.54 -20.56 -6.82
N PHE A 324 -19.93 -19.67 -6.02
CA PHE A 324 -19.53 -18.35 -6.50
C PHE A 324 -18.42 -18.41 -7.55
N ILE A 325 -17.35 -19.16 -7.28
CA ILE A 325 -16.21 -19.26 -8.22
C ILE A 325 -16.60 -20.01 -9.51
N THR A 326 -17.42 -21.05 -9.41
CA THR A 326 -17.90 -21.81 -10.59
C THR A 326 -18.88 -20.99 -11.44
N GLY A 327 -19.53 -19.99 -10.84
CA GLY A 327 -20.41 -19.04 -11.53
C GLY A 327 -19.69 -17.91 -12.28
N ILE A 328 -18.36 -17.77 -12.15
CA ILE A 328 -17.58 -16.72 -12.84
C ILE A 328 -17.68 -16.91 -14.37
N ARG A 329 -18.03 -15.83 -15.07
CA ARG A 329 -18.16 -15.78 -16.53
C ARG A 329 -16.94 -15.10 -17.17
N GLY A 330 -16.94 -14.97 -18.50
CA GLY A 330 -15.88 -14.26 -19.23
C GLY A 330 -14.59 -15.05 -19.40
N CYS A 331 -14.71 -16.37 -19.45
CA CYS A 331 -13.61 -17.33 -19.49
C CYS A 331 -13.35 -17.82 -20.91
N LYS A 332 -12.37 -17.24 -21.60
CA LYS A 332 -11.86 -17.82 -22.86
C LYS A 332 -11.14 -19.14 -22.59
N LYS A 333 -10.44 -19.24 -21.45
CA LYS A 333 -10.01 -20.50 -20.84
C LYS A 333 -10.62 -20.63 -19.44
N PRO A 334 -11.09 -21.82 -19.04
CA PRO A 334 -11.67 -22.01 -17.72
C PRO A 334 -10.62 -21.83 -16.61
N ILE A 335 -11.09 -21.51 -15.41
CA ILE A 335 -10.30 -21.61 -14.20
C ILE A 335 -9.81 -23.08 -14.07
N PRO A 336 -8.50 -23.32 -13.81
CA PRO A 336 -7.96 -24.67 -13.74
C PRO A 336 -8.65 -25.54 -12.67
N SER A 337 -8.85 -26.83 -12.96
CA SER A 337 -9.49 -27.77 -12.03
C SER A 337 -8.74 -27.88 -10.70
N TRP A 338 -7.40 -27.90 -10.72
CA TRP A 338 -6.58 -27.92 -9.51
C TRP A 338 -6.85 -26.71 -8.60
N PHE A 339 -7.19 -25.55 -9.19
CA PHE A 339 -7.49 -24.35 -8.40
C PHE A 339 -8.80 -24.53 -7.65
N ILE A 340 -9.83 -25.06 -8.32
CA ILE A 340 -11.12 -25.36 -7.70
C ILE A 340 -10.95 -26.38 -6.57
N GLU A 341 -10.16 -27.44 -6.79
CA GLU A 341 -9.86 -28.47 -5.79
C GLU A 341 -9.10 -27.89 -4.57
N VAL A 342 -8.17 -26.96 -4.78
CA VAL A 342 -7.51 -26.22 -3.69
C VAL A 342 -8.52 -25.43 -2.88
N ILE A 343 -9.43 -24.69 -3.52
CA ILE A 343 -10.44 -23.89 -2.81
C ILE A 343 -11.40 -24.79 -2.02
N GLU A 344 -11.82 -25.93 -2.59
CA GLU A 344 -12.64 -26.93 -1.90
C GLU A 344 -11.96 -27.43 -0.61
N LEU A 345 -10.73 -27.93 -0.72
CA LEU A 345 -9.95 -28.40 0.43
C LEU A 345 -9.73 -27.31 1.50
N LEU A 346 -9.49 -26.06 1.08
CA LEU A 346 -9.35 -24.93 1.99
C LEU A 346 -10.67 -24.58 2.69
N CYS A 347 -11.80 -24.62 2.00
CA CYS A 347 -13.11 -24.38 2.61
C CYS A 347 -13.49 -25.48 3.60
N GLU A 348 -13.14 -26.74 3.33
CA GLU A 348 -13.45 -27.88 4.20
C GLU A 348 -12.54 -27.99 5.43
N HIS A 349 -11.25 -27.71 5.26
CA HIS A 349 -10.24 -28.02 6.28
C HIS A 349 -9.43 -26.81 6.76
N GLY A 350 -9.57 -25.66 6.09
CA GLY A 350 -8.75 -24.47 6.31
C GLY A 350 -9.31 -23.44 7.29
N HIS A 351 -10.39 -23.75 8.02
CA HIS A 351 -11.01 -22.88 9.02
C HIS A 351 -11.22 -21.42 8.53
N PRO A 352 -12.06 -21.21 7.49
CA PRO A 352 -12.16 -19.92 6.82
C PRO A 352 -12.73 -18.81 7.71
N SER A 353 -12.10 -17.64 7.65
CA SER A 353 -12.65 -16.39 8.21
C SER A 353 -12.84 -15.35 7.11
N PHE A 354 -13.98 -14.67 7.09
CA PHE A 354 -14.39 -13.75 6.03
C PHE A 354 -14.28 -12.30 6.49
N ASP A 355 -13.59 -11.46 5.71
CA ASP A 355 -13.49 -10.01 5.90
C ASP A 355 -13.99 -9.31 4.63
N ALA A 356 -15.21 -8.79 4.69
CA ALA A 356 -15.88 -8.13 3.58
C ALA A 356 -15.82 -6.60 3.74
N ILE A 357 -15.35 -5.92 2.71
CA ILE A 357 -15.11 -4.48 2.70
C ILE A 357 -15.76 -3.86 1.46
N LYS A 358 -16.55 -2.80 1.68
CA LYS A 358 -16.88 -1.83 0.64
C LYS A 358 -15.88 -0.68 0.74
N THR A 359 -15.11 -0.48 -0.31
CA THR A 359 -14.14 0.62 -0.33
C THR A 359 -14.90 1.95 -0.37
N PRO A 360 -14.61 2.89 0.55
CA PRO A 360 -15.24 4.21 0.50
C PRO A 360 -14.75 4.98 -0.73
N THR A 361 -15.44 6.07 -1.06
CA THR A 361 -14.97 7.05 -2.04
C THR A 361 -13.52 7.42 -1.75
N GLN A 362 -12.65 7.23 -2.74
CA GLN A 362 -11.25 7.57 -2.64
C GLN A 362 -11.09 9.07 -2.90
N SER A 363 -10.22 9.73 -2.15
CA SER A 363 -9.95 11.15 -2.32
C SER A 363 -8.46 11.44 -2.39
N PHE A 364 -8.10 12.33 -3.30
CA PHE A 364 -6.76 12.86 -3.44
C PHE A 364 -6.78 14.35 -3.11
N VAL A 365 -5.90 14.77 -2.20
CA VAL A 365 -5.75 16.16 -1.79
C VAL A 365 -4.55 16.76 -2.50
N ARG A 366 -4.77 17.81 -3.28
CA ARG A 366 -3.74 18.54 -4.01
C ARG A 366 -3.03 19.54 -3.09
N TYR A 367 -2.29 19.04 -2.09
CA TYR A 367 -1.55 19.90 -1.16
C TYR A 367 -0.61 20.90 -1.89
N HIS A 368 -0.07 20.50 -3.05
CA HIS A 368 0.78 21.36 -3.91
C HIS A 368 0.04 22.55 -4.55
N SER A 369 -1.30 22.56 -4.57
CA SER A 369 -2.09 23.67 -5.10
C SER A 369 -2.52 24.66 -4.02
N LEU A 370 -2.11 24.47 -2.77
CA LEU A 370 -2.32 25.47 -1.73
C LEU A 370 -1.51 26.73 -2.07
N PRO A 371 -2.07 27.92 -1.85
CA PRO A 371 -1.35 29.16 -2.08
C PRO A 371 -0.02 29.13 -1.32
N THR A 372 1.09 29.23 -2.05
CA THR A 372 2.47 29.20 -1.51
C THR A 372 2.78 30.37 -0.58
N GLY A 373 1.85 31.32 -0.44
CA GLY A 373 2.04 32.60 0.25
C GLY A 373 2.35 32.53 1.73
N ASP A 374 2.01 31.43 2.43
CA ASP A 374 2.20 31.34 3.89
C ASP A 374 2.86 30.03 4.37
N LEU A 375 3.07 28.98 3.55
CA LEU A 375 3.70 27.73 3.99
C LEU A 375 4.61 27.14 2.91
N ARG A 376 5.81 26.67 3.31
CA ARG A 376 6.53 25.66 2.54
C ARG A 376 5.89 24.31 2.84
N ILE A 377 5.12 23.79 1.88
CA ILE A 377 4.45 22.48 1.95
C ILE A 377 5.29 21.42 1.24
#